data_AF-A0A1G1PCW3-F1
#
_entry.id   AF-A0A1G1PCW3-F1
#
_cell.length_a   1.000
_cell.length_b   1.000
_cell.length_c   1.000
_cell.angle_alpha   90.00
_cell.angle_beta   90.00
_cell.angle_gamma   90.00
#
_symmetry.space_group_name_H-M   'P 1'
#
loop_
_entity.id
_entity.type
_entity.pdbx_description
1 polymer ?
#
loop_
_entity_poly.entity_id
_entity_poly.type
_entity_poly.pdbx_seq_one_letter_code
_entity_poly.pdbx_strand_id
1 'polypeptide(L)'
;MFIPTVIMAILAFILIFTGFHKGQNINVLKSSLKLTLEILPLLVFAFIVAGMVQVLIPQEVITKWVGRESGMRGILIGTLAGGLFPGGPYVSFPVVAGLLRAGASIGTLVAFITGWSLLSISRLPMDIGILGWKLALIRIACTFFFPPVAGWLAQALFANVRLI
;
A
#
# COMPACT_ATOMS: atom_id res chain seq x y z
N MET A 1 15.77 -5.14 -0.50
CA MET A 1 15.45 -4.21 -1.60
C MET A 1 16.54 -4.15 -2.69
N PHE A 2 17.79 -4.56 -2.41
CA PHE A 2 18.89 -4.47 -3.39
C PHE A 2 18.61 -5.18 -4.72
N ILE A 3 18.12 -6.41 -4.70
CA ILE A 3 17.86 -7.21 -5.92
C ILE A 3 16.82 -6.55 -6.84
N PRO A 4 15.60 -6.17 -6.38
CA PRO A 4 14.66 -5.42 -7.22
C PRO A 4 15.23 -4.13 -7.81
N THR A 5 16.04 -3.39 -7.03
CA THR A 5 16.67 -2.15 -7.50
C THR A 5 17.64 -2.42 -8.66
N VAL A 6 18.47 -3.46 -8.54
CA VAL A 6 19.42 -3.83 -9.60
C VAL A 6 18.67 -4.24 -10.88
N ILE A 7 17.63 -5.06 -10.76
CA ILE A 7 16.82 -5.49 -11.92
C ILE A 7 16.19 -4.28 -12.62
N MET A 8 15.56 -3.38 -11.85
CA MET A 8 14.94 -2.17 -12.41
C MET A 8 15.97 -1.22 -13.02
N ALA A 9 17.17 -1.10 -12.44
CA ALA A 9 18.24 -0.29 -12.97
C ALA A 9 18.76 -0.82 -14.32
N ILE A 10 18.93 -2.15 -14.45
CA ILE A 10 19.33 -2.78 -15.72
C ILE A 10 18.25 -2.56 -16.79
N LEU A 11 16.98 -2.78 -16.46
CA LEU A 11 15.87 -2.55 -17.39
C LEU A 11 15.79 -1.09 -17.84
N ALA A 12 15.90 -0.15 -16.89
CA ALA A 12 15.92 1.27 -17.19
C ALA A 12 17.08 1.63 -18.13
N PHE A 13 18.28 1.09 -17.88
CA PHE A 13 19.45 1.31 -18.72
C PHE A 13 19.24 0.77 -20.16
N ILE A 14 18.68 -0.43 -20.31
CA ILE A 14 18.35 -1.02 -21.62
C ILE A 14 17.32 -0.16 -22.37
N LEU A 15 16.25 0.27 -21.70
CA LEU A 15 15.19 1.08 -22.30
C LEU A 15 15.69 2.48 -22.70
N ILE A 16 16.55 3.08 -21.87
CA ILE A 16 17.21 4.33 -22.21
C ILE A 16 18.10 4.12 -23.43
N PHE A 17 19.01 3.13 -23.41
CA PHE A 17 19.94 2.89 -24.51
C PHE A 17 19.22 2.61 -25.85
N THR A 18 18.16 1.80 -25.84
CA THR A 18 17.35 1.51 -27.03
C THR A 18 16.54 2.72 -27.51
N GLY A 19 15.99 3.52 -26.60
CA GLY A 19 15.32 4.78 -26.93
C GLY A 19 16.26 5.80 -27.55
N PHE A 20 17.52 5.82 -27.10
CA PHE A 20 18.55 6.67 -27.68
C PHE A 20 18.95 6.23 -29.10
N HIS A 21 19.06 4.93 -29.35
CA HIS A 21 19.32 4.38 -30.69
C HIS A 21 18.18 4.65 -31.68
N LYS A 22 16.93 4.79 -31.20
CA LYS A 22 15.77 5.14 -32.03
C LYS A 22 15.62 6.66 -32.27
N GLY A 23 16.59 7.48 -31.84
CA GLY A 23 16.55 8.94 -31.99
C GLY A 23 15.52 9.64 -31.11
N GLN A 24 14.94 8.96 -30.11
CA GLN A 24 13.92 9.51 -29.21
C GLN A 24 14.50 10.11 -27.92
N ASN A 25 15.77 10.54 -27.94
CA ASN A 25 16.56 10.96 -26.77
C ASN A 25 15.81 11.95 -25.86
N ILE A 26 15.20 12.98 -26.46
CA ILE A 26 14.48 14.04 -25.73
C ILE A 26 13.19 13.50 -25.10
N ASN A 27 12.45 12.65 -25.79
CA ASN A 27 11.18 12.10 -25.30
C ASN A 27 11.39 11.11 -24.16
N VAL A 28 12.43 10.29 -24.24
CA VAL A 28 12.84 9.35 -23.17
C VAL A 28 13.21 10.11 -21.91
N LEU A 29 14.07 11.12 -22.03
CA LEU A 29 14.53 11.88 -20.87
C LEU A 29 13.40 12.72 -20.27
N LYS A 30 12.61 13.40 -21.10
CA LYS A 30 11.49 14.25 -20.66
C LYS A 30 10.40 13.44 -19.96
N SER A 31 10.01 12.28 -20.50
CA SER A 31 8.99 11.43 -19.88
C SER A 31 9.46 10.85 -18.55
N SER A 32 10.72 10.41 -18.49
CA SER A 32 11.30 9.83 -17.27
C SER A 32 11.45 10.88 -16.16
N LEU A 33 11.96 12.07 -16.50
CA LEU A 33 12.09 13.19 -15.54
C LEU A 33 10.73 13.70 -15.06
N LYS A 34 9.75 13.83 -15.96
CA LYS A 34 8.41 14.28 -15.59
C LYS A 34 7.78 13.35 -14.55
N LEU A 35 7.76 12.04 -14.81
CA LEU A 35 7.22 11.06 -13.85
C LEU A 35 8.00 11.07 -12.53
N THR A 36 9.32 11.20 -12.58
CA THR A 36 10.16 11.26 -11.38
C THR A 36 9.80 12.48 -10.53
N LEU A 37 9.70 13.67 -11.12
CA LEU A 37 9.37 14.90 -10.41
C LEU A 37 7.94 14.91 -9.86
N GLU A 38 7.02 14.21 -10.51
CA GLU A 38 5.62 14.09 -10.07
C GLU A 38 5.46 13.14 -8.88
N ILE A 39 6.19 12.01 -8.86
CA ILE A 39 6.07 10.97 -7.84
C ILE A 39 7.00 11.21 -6.64
N LEU A 40 8.19 11.77 -6.85
CA LEU A 40 9.22 11.92 -5.81
C LEU A 40 8.73 12.68 -4.56
N PRO A 41 8.02 13.83 -4.66
CA PRO A 41 7.52 14.53 -3.48
C PRO A 41 6.54 13.67 -2.66
N LEU A 42 5.64 12.94 -3.35
CA LEU A 42 4.69 12.04 -2.70
C LEU A 42 5.42 10.95 -1.90
N LEU A 43 6.49 10.36 -2.46
CA LEU A 43 7.30 9.35 -1.76
C LEU A 43 7.99 9.91 -0.52
N VAL A 44 8.56 11.12 -0.62
CA VAL A 44 9.21 11.79 0.51
C VAL A 44 8.22 11.97 1.66
N PHE A 45 7.04 12.54 1.40
CA PHE A 45 6.03 12.72 2.44
C PHE A 45 5.48 11.39 2.97
N ALA A 46 5.31 10.38 2.11
CA ALA A 46 4.89 9.04 2.53
C ALA A 46 5.89 8.40 3.50
N PHE A 47 7.19 8.51 3.23
CA PHE A 47 8.23 7.99 4.12
C PHE A 47 8.31 8.77 5.43
N ILE A 48 8.12 10.09 5.40
CA ILE A 48 8.02 10.91 6.61
C ILE A 48 6.85 10.42 7.47
N VAL A 49 5.65 10.27 6.89
CA VAL A 49 4.48 9.77 7.61
C VAL A 49 4.74 8.37 8.18
N ALA A 50 5.30 7.45 7.39
CA ALA A 50 5.62 6.09 7.86
C ALA A 50 6.62 6.10 9.03
N GLY A 51 7.66 6.94 8.96
CA GLY A 51 8.64 7.09 10.04
C GLY A 51 8.04 7.77 11.28
N MET A 52 7.23 8.81 11.10
CA MET A 52 6.54 9.49 12.20
C MET A 52 5.53 8.56 12.89
N VAL A 53 4.77 7.75 12.14
CA VAL A 53 3.84 6.76 12.71
C VAL A 53 4.56 5.81 13.68
N GLN A 54 5.80 5.43 13.39
CA GLN A 54 6.61 4.57 14.26
C GLN A 54 6.99 5.25 15.58
N VAL A 55 7.17 6.57 15.60
CA VAL A 55 7.68 7.33 16.75
C VAL A 55 6.56 8.03 17.54
N LEU A 56 5.54 8.52 16.83
CA LEU A 56 4.52 9.43 17.35
C LEU A 56 3.29 8.69 17.89
N ILE A 57 3.03 7.45 17.45
CA ILE A 57 1.91 6.66 17.97
C ILE A 57 2.36 5.96 19.27
N PRO A 58 1.74 6.25 20.42
CA PRO A 58 2.08 5.60 21.67
C PRO A 58 1.89 4.08 21.57
N GLN A 59 2.80 3.33 22.19
CA GLN A 59 2.72 1.87 22.20
C GLN A 59 1.37 1.38 22.75
N GLU A 60 0.77 2.05 23.74
CA GLU A 60 -0.53 1.62 24.27
C GLU A 60 -1.65 1.71 23.21
N VAL A 61 -1.60 2.71 22.33
CA VAL A 61 -2.57 2.87 21.25
C VAL A 61 -2.42 1.74 20.24
N ILE A 62 -1.18 1.37 19.90
CA ILE A 62 -0.95 0.27 18.97
C ILE A 62 -1.42 -1.03 19.57
N THR A 63 -0.99 -1.40 20.78
CA THR A 63 -1.35 -2.67 21.41
C THR A 63 -2.87 -2.81 21.55
N LYS A 64 -3.57 -1.74 21.95
CA LYS A 64 -5.02 -1.73 22.17
C LYS A 64 -5.86 -1.78 20.88
N TRP A 65 -5.43 -1.08 19.83
CA TRP A 65 -6.27 -0.86 18.65
C TRP A 65 -5.84 -1.63 17.40
N VAL A 66 -4.54 -1.92 17.27
CA VAL A 66 -3.95 -2.43 16.02
C VAL A 66 -3.10 -3.70 16.26
N GLY A 67 -2.65 -3.89 17.50
CA GLY A 67 -1.77 -4.96 17.96
C GLY A 67 -2.51 -6.25 18.31
N ARG A 68 -1.80 -7.23 18.86
CA ARG A 68 -2.32 -8.58 19.06
C ARG A 68 -3.53 -8.66 19.98
N GLU A 69 -3.63 -7.76 20.97
CA GLU A 69 -4.74 -7.69 21.92
C GLU A 69 -6.03 -7.12 21.31
N SER A 70 -5.93 -6.41 20.17
CA SER A 70 -7.08 -5.82 19.51
C SER A 70 -8.01 -6.86 18.84
N GLY A 71 -7.49 -8.05 18.54
CA GLY A 71 -8.25 -9.15 17.93
C GLY A 71 -9.07 -8.71 16.71
N MET A 72 -10.38 -8.98 16.74
CA MET A 72 -11.30 -8.60 15.65
C MET A 72 -11.41 -7.07 15.46
N ARG A 73 -11.23 -6.27 16.53
CA ARG A 73 -11.30 -4.81 16.42
C ARG A 73 -10.16 -4.28 15.54
N GLY A 74 -8.94 -4.80 15.72
CA GLY A 74 -7.80 -4.42 14.87
C GLY A 74 -7.99 -4.80 13.42
N ILE A 75 -8.56 -5.97 13.13
CA ILE A 75 -8.87 -6.40 11.76
C ILE A 75 -9.87 -5.47 11.08
N LEU A 76 -10.93 -5.05 11.77
CA LEU A 76 -11.91 -4.10 11.23
C LEU A 76 -11.29 -2.72 11.02
N ILE A 77 -10.47 -2.25 11.95
CA ILE A 77 -9.74 -0.99 11.82
C ILE A 77 -8.78 -1.04 10.65
N GLY A 78 -8.01 -2.14 10.50
CA GLY A 78 -7.14 -2.38 9.37
C GLY A 78 -7.91 -2.33 8.05
N THR A 79 -9.04 -3.04 7.97
CA THR A 79 -9.93 -3.05 6.79
C THR A 79 -10.35 -1.63 6.39
N LEU A 80 -10.89 -0.86 7.33
CA LEU A 80 -11.39 0.49 7.08
C LEU A 80 -10.24 1.46 6.76
N ALA A 81 -9.17 1.42 7.55
CA ALA A 81 -8.00 2.25 7.35
C ALA A 81 -7.38 1.99 5.98
N GLY A 82 -7.21 0.72 5.59
CA GLY A 82 -6.71 0.33 4.27
C GLY A 82 -7.65 0.76 3.15
N GLY A 83 -8.95 0.49 3.29
CA GLY A 83 -9.94 0.85 2.26
C GLY A 83 -10.07 2.35 2.01
N LEU A 84 -9.88 3.16 3.04
CA LEU A 84 -9.85 4.62 2.96
C LEU A 84 -8.47 5.18 2.60
N PHE A 85 -7.41 4.38 2.71
CA PHE A 85 -6.05 4.85 2.55
C PHE A 85 -5.82 5.37 1.12
N PRO A 86 -5.49 6.67 0.95
CA PRO A 86 -5.16 7.21 -0.35
C PRO A 86 -3.73 6.83 -0.73
N GLY A 87 -3.52 6.50 -2.00
CA GLY A 87 -2.19 6.35 -2.56
C GLY A 87 -1.92 5.00 -3.20
N GLY A 88 -0.81 4.96 -3.94
CA GLY A 88 -0.31 3.76 -4.59
C GLY A 88 0.39 2.80 -3.63
N PRO A 89 0.90 1.67 -4.15
CA PRO A 89 1.69 0.72 -3.36
C PRO A 89 2.89 1.42 -2.70
N TYR A 90 3.47 2.42 -3.38
CA TYR A 90 4.64 3.15 -2.89
C TYR A 90 4.41 3.98 -1.63
N VAL A 91 3.16 4.27 -1.27
CA VAL A 91 2.79 4.98 -0.02
C VAL A 91 2.29 3.97 1.03
N SER A 92 1.50 2.99 0.59
CA SER A 92 0.82 2.04 1.46
C SER A 92 1.78 1.06 2.13
N PHE A 93 2.76 0.52 1.40
CA PHE A 93 3.70 -0.44 1.95
C PHE A 93 4.65 0.15 3.00
N PRO A 94 5.19 1.38 2.84
CA PRO A 94 5.92 2.06 3.92
C PRO A 94 5.10 2.24 5.19
N VAL A 95 3.84 2.65 5.08
CA VAL A 95 2.96 2.81 6.24
C VAL A 95 2.71 1.48 6.93
N VAL A 96 2.43 0.42 6.17
CA VAL A 96 2.30 -0.95 6.69
C VAL A 96 3.60 -1.41 7.38
N ALA A 97 4.77 -1.12 6.80
CA ALA A 97 6.05 -1.43 7.40
C ALA A 97 6.29 -0.67 8.71
N GLY A 98 5.86 0.60 8.78
CA GLY A 98 5.85 1.39 10.01
C GLY A 98 4.96 0.77 11.08
N LEU A 99 3.72 0.41 10.73
CA LEU A 99 2.78 -0.27 11.63
C LEU A 99 3.31 -1.63 12.11
N LEU A 100 3.95 -2.40 11.22
CA LEU A 100 4.56 -3.67 11.55
C LEU A 100 5.69 -3.50 12.58
N ARG A 101 6.59 -2.54 12.36
CA ARG A 101 7.68 -2.20 13.30
C ARG A 101 7.16 -1.67 14.63
N ALA A 102 5.99 -1.04 14.61
CA ALA A 102 5.37 -0.47 15.78
C ALA A 102 4.53 -1.49 16.57
N GLY A 103 4.36 -2.73 16.08
CA GLY A 103 3.75 -3.85 16.81
C GLY A 103 2.31 -4.21 16.38
N ALA A 104 1.86 -3.74 15.22
CA ALA A 104 0.56 -4.14 14.67
C ALA A 104 0.48 -5.65 14.44
N SER A 105 -0.70 -6.24 14.68
CA SER A 105 -0.93 -7.67 14.48
C SER A 105 -0.91 -8.04 13.00
N ILE A 106 -0.48 -9.27 12.69
CA ILE A 106 -0.49 -9.76 11.29
C ILE A 106 -1.90 -9.70 10.68
N GLY A 107 -2.94 -9.98 11.48
CA GLY A 107 -4.32 -9.88 11.01
C GLY A 107 -4.71 -8.47 10.62
N THR A 108 -4.34 -7.47 11.43
CA THR A 108 -4.58 -6.05 11.12
C THR A 108 -3.84 -5.61 9.87
N LEU A 109 -2.57 -6.02 9.71
CA LEU A 109 -1.76 -5.65 8.55
C LEU A 109 -2.28 -6.29 7.26
N VAL A 110 -2.67 -7.57 7.30
CA VAL A 110 -3.27 -8.25 6.15
C VAL A 110 -4.63 -7.65 5.81
N ALA A 111 -5.46 -7.35 6.82
CA ALA A 111 -6.72 -6.66 6.61
C ALA A 111 -6.52 -5.28 5.96
N PHE A 112 -5.49 -4.54 6.37
CA PHE A 112 -5.13 -3.25 5.78
C PHE A 112 -4.72 -3.38 4.31
N ILE A 113 -3.78 -4.27 3.98
CA ILE A 113 -3.32 -4.46 2.60
C ILE A 113 -4.49 -4.92 1.71
N THR A 114 -5.31 -5.84 2.22
CA THR A 114 -6.45 -6.39 1.48
C THR A 114 -7.55 -5.34 1.31
N GLY A 115 -7.84 -4.56 2.35
CA GLY A 115 -8.80 -3.45 2.30
C GLY A 115 -8.37 -2.37 1.32
N TRP A 116 -7.09 -1.99 1.37
CA TRP A 116 -6.51 -1.06 0.40
C TRP A 116 -6.61 -1.55 -1.03
N SER A 117 -6.40 -2.85 -1.26
CA SER A 117 -6.45 -3.46 -2.61
C SER A 117 -7.87 -3.63 -3.14
N LEU A 118 -8.83 -3.97 -2.27
CA LEU A 118 -10.16 -4.40 -2.69
C LEU A 118 -11.24 -3.34 -2.54
N LEU A 119 -11.20 -2.50 -1.51
CA LEU A 119 -12.18 -1.45 -1.31
C LEU A 119 -11.76 -0.20 -2.11
N SER A 120 -10.50 0.21 -1.94
CA SER A 120 -9.86 1.33 -2.65
C SER A 120 -10.81 2.52 -2.86
N ILE A 121 -11.37 3.06 -1.78
CA ILE A 121 -12.39 4.13 -1.83
C ILE A 121 -11.85 5.37 -2.54
N SER A 122 -10.54 5.63 -2.42
CA SER A 122 -9.84 6.68 -3.16
C SER A 122 -9.90 6.54 -4.68
N ARG A 123 -10.12 5.32 -5.21
CA ARG A 123 -10.24 5.03 -6.65
C ARG A 123 -11.67 4.94 -7.15
N LEU A 124 -12.67 4.96 -6.26
CA LEU A 124 -14.08 4.87 -6.64
C LEU A 124 -14.52 5.89 -7.70
N PRO A 125 -14.13 7.17 -7.62
CA PRO A 125 -14.51 8.14 -8.66
C PRO A 125 -13.99 7.75 -10.04
N MET A 126 -12.78 7.20 -10.10
CA MET A 126 -12.18 6.70 -11.33
C MET A 126 -12.89 5.44 -11.83
N ASP A 127 -13.21 4.49 -10.95
CA ASP A 127 -13.97 3.29 -11.28
C ASP A 127 -15.34 3.66 -11.87
N ILE A 128 -16.04 4.61 -11.25
CA ILE A 128 -17.36 5.07 -11.71
C ILE A 128 -17.22 5.79 -13.06
N GLY A 129 -16.20 6.62 -13.23
CA GLY A 129 -15.96 7.37 -14.46
C GLY A 129 -15.62 6.48 -15.67
N ILE A 130 -14.89 5.37 -15.45
CA ILE A 130 -14.42 4.49 -16.53
C ILE A 130 -15.35 3.29 -16.75
N LEU A 131 -15.81 2.66 -15.67
CA LEU A 131 -16.55 1.38 -15.70
C LEU A 131 -18.06 1.54 -15.44
N GLY A 132 -18.48 2.72 -14.99
CA GLY A 132 -19.86 3.01 -14.63
C GLY A 132 -20.21 2.61 -13.19
N TRP A 133 -21.22 3.28 -12.63
CA TRP A 133 -21.61 3.16 -11.23
C TRP A 133 -22.07 1.75 -10.83
N LYS A 134 -22.74 1.03 -11.74
CA LYS A 134 -23.25 -0.33 -11.48
C LYS A 134 -22.12 -1.32 -11.20
N LEU A 135 -21.08 -1.33 -12.05
CA LEU A 135 -19.96 -2.25 -11.87
C LEU A 135 -19.14 -1.90 -10.62
N ALA A 136 -18.92 -0.61 -10.38
CA ALA A 136 -18.21 -0.14 -9.19
C ALA A 136 -18.89 -0.58 -7.88
N LEU A 137 -20.22 -0.48 -7.80
CA LEU A 137 -20.97 -0.95 -6.63
C LEU A 137 -20.98 -2.47 -6.50
N ILE A 138 -21.17 -3.21 -7.60
CA ILE A 138 -21.11 -4.68 -7.58
C ILE A 138 -19.75 -5.14 -7.06
N ARG A 139 -18.66 -4.55 -7.57
CA ARG A 139 -17.29 -4.83 -7.11
C ARG A 139 -17.18 -4.67 -5.59
N ILE A 140 -17.56 -3.51 -5.06
CA ILE A 140 -17.45 -3.24 -3.62
C ILE A 140 -18.34 -4.18 -2.81
N ALA A 141 -19.58 -4.40 -3.24
CA ALA A 141 -20.51 -5.28 -2.53
C ALA A 141 -19.95 -6.71 -2.44
N CYS A 142 -19.37 -7.22 -3.53
CA CYS A 142 -18.75 -8.54 -3.55
C CYS A 142 -17.44 -8.59 -2.74
N THR A 143 -16.62 -7.55 -2.77
CA THR A 143 -15.30 -7.58 -2.12
C THR A 143 -15.30 -7.11 -0.67
N PHE A 144 -16.39 -6.53 -0.18
CA PHE A 144 -16.46 -5.89 1.14
C PHE A 144 -16.01 -6.78 2.31
N PHE A 145 -16.39 -8.06 2.27
CA PHE A 145 -16.11 -9.01 3.36
C PHE A 145 -14.75 -9.70 3.25
N PHE A 146 -14.05 -9.58 2.12
CA PHE A 146 -12.77 -10.26 1.93
C PHE A 146 -11.65 -9.72 2.83
N PRO A 147 -11.47 -8.39 3.02
CA PRO A 147 -10.44 -7.88 3.92
C PRO A 147 -10.52 -8.36 5.38
N PRO A 148 -11.69 -8.31 6.06
CA PRO A 148 -11.76 -8.80 7.43
C PRO A 148 -11.58 -10.32 7.51
N VAL A 149 -12.08 -11.08 6.53
CA VAL A 149 -11.86 -12.53 6.45
C VAL A 149 -10.38 -12.86 6.26
N ALA A 150 -9.69 -12.16 5.35
CA ALA A 150 -8.26 -12.34 5.13
C ALA A 150 -7.43 -11.99 6.37
N GLY A 151 -7.77 -10.89 7.06
CA GLY A 151 -7.13 -10.53 8.33
C GLY A 151 -7.37 -11.56 9.43
N TRP A 152 -8.59 -12.09 9.54
CA TRP A 152 -8.90 -13.15 10.49
C TRP A 152 -8.14 -14.44 10.19
N LEU A 153 -8.10 -14.87 8.94
CA LEU A 153 -7.34 -16.05 8.51
C LEU A 153 -5.84 -15.88 8.79
N ALA A 154 -5.29 -14.71 8.50
CA ALA A 154 -3.89 -14.40 8.79
C ALA A 154 -3.60 -14.46 10.29
N GLN A 155 -4.49 -13.90 11.11
CA GLN A 155 -4.37 -13.97 12.56
C GLN A 155 -4.48 -15.42 13.07
N ALA A 156 -5.42 -16.20 12.56
CA ALA A 156 -5.65 -17.58 13.00
C ALA A 156 -4.46 -18.51 12.66
N LEU A 157 -3.90 -18.37 11.45
CA LEU A 157 -2.85 -19.27 10.95
C LEU A 157 -1.43 -18.82 11.33
N PHE A 158 -1.21 -17.50 11.46
CA PHE A 158 0.14 -16.95 11.50
C PHE A 158 0.40 -15.98 12.67
N ALA A 159 -0.48 -15.91 13.67
CA ALA A 159 -0.25 -15.04 14.84
C ALA A 159 1.07 -15.29 15.59
N ASN A 160 1.62 -16.51 15.53
CA ASN A 160 2.86 -16.86 16.23
C ASN A 160 4.13 -16.68 15.38
N VAL A 161 4.01 -16.27 14.12
CA VAL A 161 5.17 -16.06 13.25
C VAL A 161 5.84 -14.74 13.63
N ARG A 162 7.15 -14.77 13.88
CA ARG A 162 7.96 -13.55 13.99
C ARG A 162 8.23 -13.00 12.60
N LEU A 163 7.65 -11.83 12.31
CA LEU A 163 7.75 -11.19 11.00
C LEU A 163 8.99 -10.30 10.86
N ILE A 164 9.55 -9.83 11.98
CA ILE A 164 10.80 -9.06 12.08
C ILE A 164 11.48 -9.41 13.40
#